data_AF-A0A1C1CT45-F1
#
_entry.id   AF-A0A1C1CT45-F1
#
_cell.length_a   1.000
_cell.length_b   1.000
_cell.length_c   1.000
_cell.angle_alpha   90.00
_cell.angle_beta   90.00
_cell.angle_gamma   90.00
#
_symmetry.space_group_name_H-M   'P 1'
#
loop_
_entity.id
_entity.type
_entity.pdbx_description
1 polymer ?
#
loop_
_entity_poly.entity_id
_entity_poly.type
_entity_poly.pdbx_seq_one_letter_code
_entity_poly.pdbx_strand_id
1 'polypeptide(L)'
;MSINTWSRSTTQPVTDKHATVSAKSLFSRPHKSLTPAPARTSVARQSIVPLRVTKPRQSLPPEQCGSSRVYGKRQNDPRVGLADKLIESLDRYGETLHDRSAIDLEETERKFGSNLDELALDVEAHCHKLGEIEEPLQKPITTEALTNVRSAGNDAVAGTEEVLLKESISEFRKLNEEKGQILRQLWGEWEDVQLQIMSLAVELYGKDSLHVLQMQSGPLKPGQLERLHDMFKVAKNGYDERCRNHAEFQRSLDDFEEDMGQISNKARNVAKEIHEKKTENMKQITTLLQQFTED
;
A
#
# COMPACT_ATOMS: atom_id res chain seq x y z
N MET A 1 25.27 -42.77 3.10
CA MET A 1 25.06 -41.34 2.78
C MET A 1 26.43 -40.73 2.56
N SER A 2 26.82 -40.54 1.31
CA SER A 2 28.18 -40.14 0.94
C SER A 2 28.33 -38.63 1.01
N ILE A 3 29.09 -38.15 1.99
CA ILE A 3 29.45 -36.73 2.15
C ILE A 3 30.71 -36.52 1.31
N ASN A 4 30.55 -35.85 0.16
CA ASN A 4 31.69 -35.47 -0.69
C ASN A 4 32.46 -34.34 -0.02
N THR A 5 33.54 -34.67 0.68
CA THR A 5 34.53 -33.72 1.19
C THR A 5 35.43 -33.25 0.05
N TRP A 6 35.30 -31.98 -0.36
CA TRP A 6 36.20 -31.35 -1.31
C TRP A 6 37.45 -30.87 -0.56
N SER A 7 38.53 -31.67 -0.61
CA SER A 7 39.84 -31.24 -0.11
C SER A 7 40.50 -30.31 -1.12
N ARG A 8 40.60 -29.03 -0.76
CA ARG A 8 41.25 -27.97 -1.54
C ARG A 8 42.77 -28.09 -1.37
N SER A 9 43.45 -28.77 -2.29
CA SER A 9 44.91 -28.85 -2.30
C SER A 9 45.53 -27.54 -2.79
N THR A 10 45.96 -26.71 -1.85
CA THR A 10 46.78 -25.52 -2.11
C THR A 10 48.17 -25.95 -2.58
N THR A 11 48.38 -25.99 -3.90
CA THR A 11 49.70 -26.25 -4.48
C THR A 11 50.36 -24.92 -4.79
N GLN A 12 51.50 -24.63 -4.14
CA GLN A 12 52.29 -23.42 -4.38
C GLN A 12 52.93 -23.46 -5.78
N PRO A 13 52.93 -22.34 -6.52
CA PRO A 13 53.58 -22.25 -7.82
C PRO A 13 55.10 -22.13 -7.68
N VAL A 14 55.81 -23.15 -8.17
CA VAL A 14 57.26 -23.10 -8.43
C VAL A 14 57.49 -22.21 -9.65
N THR A 15 58.22 -21.13 -9.45
CA THR A 15 58.59 -20.16 -10.47
C THR A 15 59.70 -20.71 -11.36
N ASP A 16 59.35 -21.31 -12.49
CA ASP A 16 60.33 -21.59 -13.55
C ASP A 16 60.27 -20.52 -14.65
N LYS A 17 61.39 -19.83 -14.76
CA LYS A 17 61.68 -18.72 -15.67
C LYS A 17 62.01 -19.27 -17.05
N HIS A 18 61.10 -19.23 -18.02
CA HIS A 18 61.52 -19.38 -19.42
C HIS A 18 60.74 -18.51 -20.41
N ALA A 19 61.54 -17.69 -21.10
CA ALA A 19 61.40 -17.25 -22.48
C ALA A 19 60.16 -16.43 -22.87
N THR A 20 60.32 -15.13 -22.68
CA THR A 20 59.66 -14.03 -23.41
C THR A 20 59.68 -14.26 -24.93
N VAL A 21 58.59 -14.79 -25.50
CA VAL A 21 58.37 -14.74 -26.95
C VAL A 21 57.50 -13.52 -27.25
N SER A 22 58.16 -12.49 -27.76
CA SER A 22 57.58 -11.24 -28.25
C SER A 22 56.69 -11.51 -29.46
N ALA A 23 55.39 -11.72 -29.23
CA ALA A 23 54.39 -11.76 -30.28
C ALA A 23 54.03 -10.31 -30.67
N LYS A 24 54.50 -9.91 -31.85
CA LYS A 24 54.22 -8.63 -32.50
C LYS A 24 52.71 -8.38 -32.57
N SER A 25 52.25 -7.38 -31.84
CA SER A 25 50.88 -6.87 -31.88
C SER A 25 50.59 -6.25 -33.25
N LEU A 26 49.87 -6.99 -34.10
CA LEU A 26 49.29 -6.55 -35.37
C LEU A 26 47.81 -6.17 -35.17
N PHE A 27 47.52 -5.27 -34.22
CA PHE A 27 46.20 -4.66 -34.10
C PHE A 27 46.31 -3.17 -33.76
N SER A 28 46.95 -2.41 -34.66
CA SER A 28 46.81 -0.96 -34.70
C SER A 28 45.46 -0.61 -35.33
N ARG A 29 44.38 -0.68 -34.53
CA ARG A 29 43.09 -0.09 -34.91
C ARG A 29 43.14 1.43 -34.65
N PRO A 30 42.75 2.27 -35.62
CA PRO A 30 42.86 3.72 -35.49
C PRO A 30 41.91 4.26 -34.43
N HIS A 31 42.48 4.88 -33.40
CA HIS A 31 41.75 5.68 -32.42
C HIS A 31 41.11 6.88 -33.12
N LYS A 32 39.81 6.79 -33.42
CA LYS A 32 38.98 7.97 -33.58
C LYS A 32 38.80 8.60 -32.20
N SER A 33 39.29 9.82 -32.08
CA SER A 33 39.14 10.73 -30.95
C SER A 33 37.68 10.89 -30.58
N LEU A 34 37.23 10.13 -29.58
CA LEU A 34 35.96 10.36 -28.90
C LEU A 34 36.26 11.13 -27.61
N THR A 35 35.80 12.38 -27.64
CA THR A 35 35.81 13.39 -26.60
C THR A 35 35.41 12.79 -25.24
N PRO A 36 36.16 13.07 -24.15
CA PRO A 36 35.88 12.50 -22.84
C PRO A 36 34.53 13.03 -22.32
N ALA A 37 33.56 12.12 -22.20
CA ALA A 37 32.29 12.40 -21.57
C ALA A 37 32.52 12.69 -20.07
N PRO A 38 31.88 13.72 -19.50
CA PRO A 38 32.16 14.19 -18.15
C PRO A 38 31.79 13.15 -17.11
N ALA A 39 32.68 13.02 -16.12
CA ALA A 39 32.56 12.14 -14.98
C ALA A 39 31.17 12.25 -14.35
N ARG A 40 30.43 11.14 -14.38
CA ARG A 40 29.18 10.98 -13.64
C ARG A 40 29.49 11.12 -12.17
N THR A 41 29.14 12.28 -11.61
CA THR A 41 29.10 12.51 -10.17
C THR A 41 28.22 11.45 -9.54
N SER A 42 28.80 10.72 -8.59
CA SER A 42 28.08 9.81 -7.72
C SER A 42 26.97 10.59 -7.01
N VAL A 43 25.74 10.43 -7.46
CA VAL A 43 24.57 10.96 -6.78
C VAL A 43 24.47 10.19 -5.47
N ALA A 44 24.94 10.82 -4.39
CA ALA A 44 24.74 10.34 -3.03
C ALA A 44 23.24 10.10 -2.86
N ARG A 45 22.86 8.83 -2.65
CA ARG A 45 21.50 8.45 -2.31
C ARG A 45 21.12 9.22 -1.06
N GLN A 46 20.33 10.27 -1.22
CA GLN A 46 19.70 10.94 -0.10
C GLN A 46 18.81 9.89 0.56
N SER A 47 19.16 9.54 1.80
CA SER A 47 18.31 8.72 2.65
C SER A 47 16.95 9.40 2.72
N ILE A 48 15.94 8.78 2.11
CA ILE A 48 14.56 9.21 2.22
C ILE A 48 14.18 8.86 3.67
N VAL A 49 14.39 9.82 4.57
CA VAL A 49 13.88 9.72 5.94
C VAL A 49 12.37 9.56 5.81
N PRO A 50 11.79 8.44 6.30
CA PRO A 50 10.36 8.23 6.26
C PRO A 50 9.69 9.44 6.88
N LEU A 51 8.77 10.04 6.13
CA LEU A 51 7.97 11.17 6.58
C LEU A 51 7.33 10.75 7.91
N ARG A 52 7.84 11.28 9.04
CA ARG A 52 7.26 11.01 10.35
C ARG A 52 5.81 11.45 10.25
N VAL A 53 4.91 10.47 10.22
CA VAL A 53 3.48 10.69 10.32
C VAL A 53 3.28 11.38 11.65
N THR A 54 3.22 12.70 11.62
CA THR A 54 2.87 13.51 12.78
C THR A 54 1.49 13.02 13.19
N LYS A 55 1.43 12.31 14.32
CA LYS A 55 0.19 11.90 14.97
C LYS A 55 -0.81 13.05 14.88
N PRO A 56 -2.08 12.79 14.52
CA PRO A 56 -3.12 13.81 14.50
C PRO A 56 -3.03 14.56 15.82
N ARG A 57 -2.75 15.86 15.69
CA ARG A 57 -2.65 16.81 16.78
C ARG A 57 -3.86 16.54 17.67
N GLN A 58 -3.62 16.03 18.89
CA GLN A 58 -4.66 15.88 19.90
C GLN A 58 -5.44 17.18 19.89
N SER A 59 -6.70 17.07 19.45
CA SER A 59 -7.63 18.16 19.41
C SER A 59 -7.59 18.83 20.77
N LEU A 60 -7.43 20.15 20.75
CA LEU A 60 -7.43 21.02 21.92
C LEU A 60 -8.54 20.59 22.90
N PRO A 61 -8.30 20.68 24.21
CA PRO A 61 -9.31 20.37 25.20
C PRO A 61 -10.55 21.21 24.88
N PRO A 62 -11.74 20.60 24.79
CA PRO A 62 -12.96 21.36 24.54
C PRO A 62 -13.04 22.47 25.57
N GLU A 63 -13.05 23.71 25.08
CA GLU A 63 -13.27 24.89 25.90
C GLU A 63 -14.46 24.59 26.81
N GLN A 64 -14.21 24.72 28.10
CA GLN A 64 -15.22 24.66 29.16
C GLN A 64 -16.23 25.78 28.89
N CYS A 65 -17.17 25.53 27.98
CA CYS A 65 -18.34 26.37 27.82
C CYS A 65 -19.21 26.08 29.04
N GLY A 66 -19.05 26.91 30.07
CA GLY A 66 -19.81 26.89 31.30
C GLY A 66 -21.30 27.15 31.02
N SER A 67 -22.00 26.17 30.48
CA SER A 67 -23.46 26.16 30.46
C SER A 67 -23.92 25.60 31.79
N SER A 68 -23.95 26.49 32.79
CA SER A 68 -24.71 26.31 34.02
C SER A 68 -26.20 26.24 33.67
N ARG A 69 -26.65 25.09 33.14
CA ARG A 69 -28.06 24.79 32.94
C ARG A 69 -28.59 24.11 34.19
N VAL A 70 -29.15 24.96 35.04
CA VAL A 70 -30.29 24.73 35.94
C VAL A 70 -30.90 23.33 35.74
N TYR A 71 -30.46 22.36 36.54
CA TYR A 71 -31.11 21.06 36.69
C TYR A 71 -32.46 21.28 37.39
N GLY A 72 -33.46 21.69 36.62
CA GLY A 72 -34.86 21.58 36.99
C GLY A 72 -35.18 20.09 37.14
N LYS A 73 -35.37 19.67 38.38
CA LYS A 73 -35.65 18.31 38.86
C LYS A 73 -36.97 17.77 38.28
N ARG A 74 -37.03 17.50 36.96
CA ARG A 74 -38.10 16.71 36.33
C ARG A 74 -37.78 15.24 36.50
N GLN A 75 -37.92 14.77 37.74
CA GLN A 75 -37.94 13.35 38.04
C GLN A 75 -39.16 12.71 37.34
N ASN A 76 -38.89 11.64 36.58
CA ASN A 76 -39.84 10.58 36.23
C ASN A 76 -40.74 10.77 34.98
N ASP A 77 -40.22 11.31 33.87
CA ASP A 77 -40.80 10.94 32.57
C ASP A 77 -40.09 9.69 32.03
N PRO A 78 -40.72 8.50 32.03
CA PRO A 78 -40.11 7.26 31.55
C PRO A 78 -39.67 7.32 30.07
N ARG A 79 -40.18 8.29 29.29
CA ARG A 79 -39.75 8.48 27.89
C ARG A 79 -38.36 9.10 27.78
N VAL A 80 -38.00 10.02 28.68
CA VAL A 80 -36.66 10.61 28.73
C VAL A 80 -35.62 9.52 29.00
N GLY A 81 -35.94 8.60 29.92
CA GLY A 81 -35.07 7.46 30.22
C GLY A 81 -34.90 6.45 29.08
N LEU A 82 -35.77 6.44 28.06
CA LEU A 82 -35.59 5.57 26.88
C LEU A 82 -34.66 6.23 25.84
N ALA A 83 -34.83 7.53 25.59
CA ALA A 83 -33.97 8.28 24.69
C ALA A 83 -32.52 8.30 25.21
N ASP A 84 -32.34 8.53 26.51
CA ASP A 84 -31.00 8.53 27.13
C ASP A 84 -30.33 7.15 27.01
N LYS A 85 -31.08 6.06 27.21
CA LYS A 85 -30.56 4.68 27.02
C LYS A 85 -30.22 4.38 25.57
N LEU A 86 -30.98 4.91 24.61
CA LEU A 86 -30.70 4.75 23.19
C LEU A 86 -29.41 5.48 22.81
N ILE A 87 -29.24 6.72 23.28
CA ILE A 87 -28.01 7.51 23.08
C ILE A 87 -26.82 6.77 23.69
N GLU A 88 -26.92 6.31 24.95
CA GLU A 88 -25.86 5.53 25.60
C GLU A 88 -25.52 4.25 24.85
N SER A 89 -26.52 3.55 24.30
CA SER A 89 -26.31 2.35 23.48
C SER A 89 -25.64 2.66 22.13
N LEU A 90 -25.98 3.78 21.50
CA LEU A 90 -25.36 4.22 20.24
C LEU A 90 -23.92 4.66 20.47
N ASP A 91 -23.66 5.43 21.53
CA ASP A 91 -22.31 5.85 21.91
C ASP A 91 -21.43 4.63 22.18
N ARG A 92 -21.92 3.66 22.97
CA ARG A 92 -21.20 2.41 23.25
C ARG A 92 -20.96 1.58 21.99
N TYR A 93 -21.92 1.55 21.06
CA TYR A 93 -21.74 0.87 19.78
C TYR A 93 -20.69 1.59 18.92
N GLY A 94 -20.71 2.93 18.90
CA GLY A 94 -19.72 3.76 18.21
C GLY A 94 -18.30 3.54 18.74
N GLU A 95 -18.12 3.53 20.06
CA GLU A 95 -16.85 3.19 20.72
C GLU A 95 -16.40 1.78 20.36
N THR A 96 -17.29 0.79 20.46
CA THR A 96 -16.96 -0.61 20.12
C THR A 96 -16.56 -0.77 18.65
N LEU A 97 -17.25 -0.08 17.74
CA LEU A 97 -16.95 -0.09 16.31
C LEU A 97 -15.60 0.57 16.03
N HIS A 98 -15.34 1.72 16.66
CA HIS A 98 -14.06 2.42 16.55
C HIS A 98 -12.90 1.55 17.05
N ASP A 99 -13.01 0.98 18.25
CA ASP A 99 -11.99 0.11 18.84
C ASP A 99 -11.73 -1.12 17.96
N ARG A 100 -12.79 -1.75 17.45
CA ARG A 100 -12.66 -2.87 16.52
C ARG A 100 -11.96 -2.46 15.23
N SER A 101 -12.36 -1.34 14.62
CA SER A 101 -11.72 -0.85 13.40
C SER A 101 -10.24 -0.49 13.61
N ALA A 102 -9.88 0.04 14.79
CA ALA A 102 -8.52 0.37 15.14
C ALA A 102 -7.65 -0.89 15.31
N ILE A 103 -8.20 -1.93 15.95
CA ILE A 103 -7.54 -3.24 16.09
C ILE A 103 -7.34 -3.89 14.72
N ASP A 104 -8.38 -3.93 13.88
CA ASP A 104 -8.31 -4.52 12.54
C ASP A 104 -7.27 -3.77 11.67
N LEU A 105 -7.24 -2.43 11.75
CA LEU A 105 -6.25 -1.62 11.04
C LEU A 105 -4.83 -1.90 11.54
N GLU A 106 -4.61 -1.96 12.84
CA GLU A 106 -3.30 -2.28 13.43
C GLU A 106 -2.83 -3.69 13.05
N GLU A 107 -3.74 -4.68 13.02
CA GLU A 107 -3.43 -6.04 12.58
C GLU A 107 -3.02 -6.08 11.10
N THR A 108 -3.75 -5.36 10.24
CA THR A 108 -3.39 -5.27 8.81
C THR A 108 -2.05 -4.56 8.61
N GLU A 109 -1.78 -3.48 9.33
CA GLU A 109 -0.49 -2.77 9.30
C GLU A 109 0.65 -3.69 9.74
N ARG A 110 0.47 -4.42 10.84
CA ARG A 110 1.45 -5.39 11.35
C ARG A 110 1.74 -6.49 10.32
N LYS A 111 0.70 -7.01 9.66
CA LYS A 111 0.84 -8.04 8.61
C LYS A 111 1.54 -7.51 7.35
N PHE A 112 1.22 -6.28 6.93
CA PHE A 112 1.94 -5.64 5.83
C PHE A 112 3.40 -5.38 6.18
N GLY A 113 3.67 -4.94 7.41
CA GLY A 113 5.03 -4.77 7.93
C GLY A 113 5.84 -6.07 7.88
N SER A 114 5.30 -7.16 8.41
CA SER A 114 5.98 -8.46 8.37
C SER A 114 6.25 -8.96 6.96
N ASN A 115 5.31 -8.77 6.03
CA ASN A 115 5.47 -9.17 4.63
C ASN A 115 6.55 -8.33 3.92
N LEU A 116 6.66 -7.04 4.24
CA LEU A 116 7.70 -6.17 3.70
C LEU A 116 9.08 -6.53 4.25
N ASP A 117 9.17 -6.87 5.53
CA ASP A 117 10.42 -7.34 6.14
C ASP A 117 10.88 -8.67 5.53
N GLU A 118 9.95 -9.62 5.32
CA GLU A 118 10.24 -10.89 4.63
C GLU A 118 10.71 -10.65 3.18
N LEU A 119 10.01 -9.80 2.42
CA LEU A 119 10.41 -9.44 1.06
C LEU A 119 11.79 -8.74 1.03
N ALA A 120 12.09 -7.88 2.00
CA ALA A 120 13.37 -7.21 2.09
C ALA A 120 14.51 -8.22 2.33
N LEU A 121 14.30 -9.20 3.23
CA LEU A 121 15.24 -10.29 3.48
C LEU A 121 15.44 -11.16 2.23
N ASP A 122 14.37 -11.47 1.50
CA ASP A 122 14.46 -12.24 0.24
C ASP A 122 15.26 -11.50 -0.84
N VAL A 123 15.04 -10.18 -0.98
CA VAL A 123 15.80 -9.34 -1.91
C VAL A 123 17.27 -9.26 -1.50
N GLU A 124 17.57 -9.11 -0.21
CA GLU A 124 18.94 -9.11 0.30
C GLU A 124 19.63 -10.46 0.05
N ALA A 125 18.95 -11.57 0.34
CA ALA A 125 19.45 -12.91 0.06
C ALA A 125 19.69 -13.14 -1.44
N HIS A 126 18.81 -12.61 -2.31
CA HIS A 126 18.99 -12.69 -3.75
C HIS A 126 20.16 -11.82 -4.24
N CYS A 127 20.33 -10.61 -3.68
CA CYS A 127 21.50 -9.77 -3.94
C CYS A 127 22.81 -10.46 -3.52
N HIS A 128 22.82 -11.15 -2.37
CA HIS A 128 23.98 -11.92 -1.91
C HIS A 128 24.32 -13.06 -2.88
N LYS A 129 23.32 -13.84 -3.31
CA LYS A 129 23.50 -14.90 -4.31
C LYS A 129 24.01 -14.36 -5.65
N LEU A 130 23.51 -13.21 -6.08
CA LEU A 130 24.02 -12.53 -7.28
C LEU A 130 25.48 -12.10 -7.10
N GLY A 131 25.84 -11.57 -5.92
CA GLY A 131 27.21 -11.22 -5.57
C GLY A 131 28.18 -12.41 -5.62
N GLU A 132 27.76 -13.58 -5.15
CA GLU A 132 28.55 -14.82 -5.22
C GLU A 132 28.81 -15.28 -6.67
N ILE A 133 27.87 -15.02 -7.57
CA ILE A 133 28.00 -15.33 -9.01
C ILE A 133 28.81 -14.23 -9.72
N GLU A 134 28.72 -12.98 -9.26
CA GLU A 134 29.40 -11.83 -9.85
C GLU A 134 30.89 -11.75 -9.44
N GLU A 135 31.26 -12.11 -8.20
CA GLU A 135 32.64 -12.03 -7.70
C GLU A 135 33.66 -12.78 -8.60
N PRO A 136 33.39 -14.01 -9.09
CA PRO A 136 34.24 -14.66 -10.06
C PRO A 136 34.34 -13.90 -11.39
N LEU A 137 33.23 -13.31 -11.86
CA LEU A 137 33.18 -12.56 -13.12
C LEU A 137 33.92 -11.22 -13.05
N GLN A 138 34.05 -10.63 -11.86
CA GLN A 138 34.83 -9.42 -11.65
C GLN A 138 36.34 -9.66 -11.64
N LYS A 139 36.80 -10.92 -11.56
CA LYS A 139 38.24 -11.21 -11.65
C LYS A 139 38.71 -10.84 -13.06
N PRO A 140 39.70 -9.95 -13.19
CA PRO A 140 40.18 -9.54 -14.50
C PRO A 140 40.66 -10.78 -15.27
N ILE A 141 40.27 -10.89 -16.53
CA ILE A 141 40.60 -12.02 -17.43
C ILE A 141 42.11 -12.31 -17.44
N THR A 142 42.96 -11.31 -17.19
CA THR A 142 44.41 -11.46 -17.08
C THR A 142 44.89 -12.37 -15.93
N THR A 143 44.06 -12.58 -14.90
CA THR A 143 44.34 -13.48 -13.77
C THR A 143 43.80 -14.89 -13.96
N GLU A 144 42.84 -15.08 -14.87
CA GLU A 144 42.41 -16.42 -15.26
C GLU A 144 43.46 -17.04 -16.18
N ALA A 145 44.44 -17.70 -15.56
CA ALA A 145 45.32 -18.60 -16.29
C ALA A 145 44.45 -19.73 -16.83
N LEU A 146 44.09 -19.63 -18.12
CA LEU A 146 43.48 -20.72 -18.88
C LEU A 146 44.35 -21.95 -18.67
N THR A 147 43.91 -22.83 -17.76
CA THR A 147 44.62 -24.05 -17.45
C THR A 147 44.26 -24.97 -18.57
N ASN A 148 45.15 -25.01 -19.56
CA ASN A 148 45.03 -25.89 -20.71
C ASN A 148 44.98 -27.32 -20.15
N VAL A 149 43.78 -27.90 -20.06
CA VAL A 149 43.58 -29.26 -19.56
C VAL A 149 44.14 -30.18 -20.61
N ARG A 150 45.44 -30.46 -20.48
CA ARG A 150 46.14 -31.43 -21.30
C ARG A 150 45.58 -32.79 -20.92
N SER A 151 44.56 -33.22 -21.66
CA SER A 151 44.06 -34.59 -21.66
C SER A 151 45.27 -35.52 -21.73
N ALA A 152 45.55 -36.22 -20.64
CA ALA A 152 46.60 -37.23 -20.57
C ALA A 152 46.13 -38.48 -21.31
N GLY A 153 46.02 -38.37 -22.63
CA GLY A 153 45.74 -39.45 -23.55
C GLY A 153 46.68 -39.30 -24.74
N ASN A 154 47.66 -40.18 -24.83
CA ASN A 154 48.80 -40.07 -25.75
C ASN A 154 48.48 -40.23 -27.24
N ASP A 155 47.21 -40.31 -27.64
CA ASP A 155 46.82 -40.51 -29.03
C ASP A 155 45.92 -39.37 -29.53
N ALA A 156 46.61 -38.31 -29.98
CA ALA A 156 46.32 -37.50 -31.16
C ALA A 156 44.86 -37.34 -31.63
N VAL A 157 44.08 -36.45 -31.00
CA VAL A 157 43.13 -35.56 -31.72
C VAL A 157 43.01 -34.23 -30.96
N ALA A 158 43.70 -33.20 -31.45
CA ALA A 158 43.78 -31.85 -30.86
C ALA A 158 42.54 -30.99 -31.19
N GLY A 159 41.36 -31.32 -30.65
CA GLY A 159 40.10 -30.68 -31.07
C GLY A 159 39.05 -30.39 -29.98
N THR A 160 39.40 -30.31 -28.70
CA THR A 160 38.39 -30.31 -27.61
C THR A 160 38.19 -29.01 -26.82
N GLU A 161 39.00 -27.95 -27.01
CA GLU A 161 38.93 -26.74 -26.15
C GLU A 161 37.91 -25.69 -26.63
N GLU A 162 37.57 -25.62 -27.92
CA GLU A 162 36.66 -24.59 -28.48
C GLU A 162 35.16 -24.85 -28.15
N VAL A 163 34.82 -26.08 -27.71
CA VAL A 163 33.42 -26.47 -27.45
C VAL A 163 32.88 -25.84 -26.16
N LEU A 164 33.69 -25.74 -25.09
CA LEU A 164 33.22 -25.30 -23.78
C LEU A 164 32.87 -23.80 -23.74
N LEU A 165 33.64 -22.94 -24.43
CA LEU A 165 33.34 -21.50 -24.47
C LEU A 165 32.07 -21.22 -25.27
N LYS A 166 31.87 -21.94 -26.38
CA LYS A 166 30.66 -21.82 -27.20
C LYS A 166 29.41 -22.24 -26.42
N GLU A 167 29.51 -23.31 -25.63
CA GLU A 167 28.44 -23.76 -24.75
C GLU A 167 28.13 -22.74 -23.65
N SER A 168 29.14 -22.23 -22.94
CA SER A 168 28.96 -21.19 -21.91
C SER A 168 28.35 -19.89 -22.46
N ILE A 169 28.79 -19.42 -23.64
CA ILE A 169 28.18 -18.25 -24.30
C ILE A 169 26.72 -18.54 -24.67
N SER A 170 26.41 -19.76 -25.10
CA SER A 170 25.03 -20.17 -25.43
C SER A 170 24.15 -20.22 -24.18
N GLU A 171 24.64 -20.78 -23.08
CA GLU A 171 23.95 -20.81 -21.79
C GLU A 171 23.70 -19.40 -21.26
N PHE A 172 24.72 -18.52 -21.31
CA PHE A 172 24.58 -17.13 -20.91
C PHE A 172 23.53 -16.39 -21.75
N ARG A 173 23.51 -16.58 -23.07
CA ARG A 173 22.48 -15.99 -23.95
C ARG A 173 21.09 -16.50 -23.61
N LYS A 174 20.95 -17.80 -23.34
CA LYS A 174 19.68 -18.42 -22.92
C LYS A 174 19.20 -17.82 -21.61
N LEU A 175 20.07 -17.74 -20.60
CA LEU A 175 19.77 -17.15 -19.31
C LEU A 175 19.39 -15.66 -19.44
N ASN A 176 20.13 -14.90 -20.25
CA ASN A 176 19.85 -13.49 -20.47
C ASN A 176 18.48 -13.27 -21.17
N GLU A 177 18.11 -14.12 -22.12
CA GLU A 177 16.79 -14.07 -22.74
C GLU A 177 15.69 -14.40 -21.72
N GLU A 178 15.85 -15.46 -20.93
CA GLU A 178 14.90 -15.87 -19.89
C GLU A 178 14.71 -14.76 -18.85
N LYS A 179 15.80 -14.21 -18.30
CA LYS A 179 15.74 -13.10 -17.35
C LYS A 179 15.17 -11.83 -17.97
N GLY A 180 15.49 -11.57 -19.24
CA GLY A 180 14.91 -10.47 -20.01
C GLY A 180 13.39 -10.61 -20.23
N GLN A 181 12.88 -11.84 -20.35
CA GLN A 181 11.42 -12.09 -20.42
C GLN A 181 10.76 -11.85 -19.07
N ILE A 182 11.36 -12.35 -17.98
CA ILE A 182 10.86 -12.13 -16.61
C ILE A 182 10.80 -10.63 -16.29
N LEU A 183 11.85 -9.86 -16.61
CA LEU A 183 11.86 -8.41 -16.39
C LEU A 183 10.78 -7.68 -17.21
N ARG A 184 10.54 -8.10 -18.46
CA ARG A 184 9.45 -7.54 -19.28
C ARG A 184 8.08 -7.83 -18.68
N GLN A 185 7.89 -9.04 -18.15
CA GLN A 185 6.65 -9.42 -17.46
C GLN A 185 6.44 -8.59 -16.19
N LEU A 186 7.42 -8.56 -15.29
CA LEU A 186 7.35 -7.76 -14.05
C LEU A 186 7.11 -6.28 -14.33
N TRP A 187 7.70 -5.74 -15.39
CA TRP A 187 7.45 -4.36 -15.81
C TRP A 187 6.00 -4.15 -16.25
N GLY A 188 5.41 -5.10 -16.98
CA GLY A 188 3.99 -5.06 -17.36
C GLY A 188 3.05 -5.16 -16.16
N GLU A 189 3.34 -6.05 -15.21
CA GLU A 189 2.58 -6.18 -13.96
C GLU A 189 2.65 -4.90 -13.12
N TRP A 190 3.83 -4.29 -13.01
CA TRP A 190 4.00 -3.02 -12.32
C TRP A 190 3.22 -1.87 -12.98
N GLU A 191 3.25 -1.77 -14.31
CA GLU A 191 2.43 -0.81 -15.05
C GLU A 191 0.93 -1.00 -14.78
N ASP A 192 0.45 -2.24 -14.72
CA ASP A 192 -0.94 -2.56 -14.41
C ASP A 192 -1.34 -2.15 -12.99
N VAL A 193 -0.48 -2.40 -12.01
CA VAL A 193 -0.70 -1.96 -10.61
C VAL A 193 -0.77 -0.44 -10.55
N GLN A 194 0.10 0.29 -11.27
CA GLN A 194 0.02 1.75 -11.31
C GLN A 194 -1.29 2.26 -11.92
N LEU A 195 -1.75 1.64 -13.01
CA LEU A 195 -3.05 1.97 -13.62
C LEU A 195 -4.19 1.74 -12.61
N GLN A 196 -4.18 0.62 -11.88
CA GLN A 196 -5.18 0.32 -10.86
C GLN A 196 -5.18 1.34 -9.72
N ILE A 197 -4.00 1.73 -9.22
CA ILE A 197 -3.88 2.75 -8.18
C ILE A 197 -4.46 4.08 -8.67
N MET A 198 -4.16 4.49 -9.90
CA MET A 198 -4.74 5.71 -10.47
C MET A 198 -6.26 5.62 -10.62
N SER A 199 -6.78 4.46 -11.05
CA SER A 199 -8.23 4.24 -11.15
C SER A 199 -8.92 4.32 -9.78
N LEU A 200 -8.32 3.70 -8.75
CA LEU A 200 -8.83 3.76 -7.39
C LEU A 200 -8.82 5.20 -6.85
N ALA A 201 -7.76 5.95 -7.15
CA ALA A 201 -7.68 7.35 -6.77
C ALA A 201 -8.81 8.18 -7.44
N VAL A 202 -9.11 7.93 -8.72
CA VAL A 202 -10.25 8.57 -9.42
C VAL A 202 -11.59 8.17 -8.79
N GLU A 203 -11.74 6.91 -8.39
CA GLU A 203 -12.94 6.42 -7.72
C GLU A 203 -13.14 7.02 -6.32
N LEU A 204 -12.06 7.36 -5.62
CA LEU A 204 -12.12 7.92 -4.27
C LEU A 204 -12.31 9.44 -4.27
N TYR A 205 -11.56 10.16 -5.11
CA TYR A 205 -11.53 11.61 -5.09
C TYR A 205 -12.41 12.26 -6.17
N GLY A 206 -12.86 11.48 -7.16
CA GLY A 206 -13.50 11.99 -8.37
C GLY A 206 -12.48 12.43 -9.43
N LYS A 207 -12.96 12.60 -10.67
CA LYS A 207 -12.09 12.96 -11.81
C LYS A 207 -11.48 14.35 -11.69
N ASP A 208 -12.20 15.30 -11.09
CA ASP A 208 -11.84 16.72 -11.14
C ASP A 208 -10.75 17.11 -10.12
N SER A 209 -10.66 16.35 -9.03
CA SER A 209 -9.66 16.51 -7.96
C SER A 209 -8.31 15.89 -8.33
N LEU A 210 -8.32 14.83 -9.15
CA LEU A 210 -7.14 14.34 -9.82
C LEU A 210 -6.83 15.23 -11.03
N HIS A 211 -6.23 16.37 -10.72
CA HIS A 211 -5.24 16.90 -11.65
C HIS A 211 -4.16 15.82 -11.75
N VAL A 212 -4.28 14.97 -12.76
CA VAL A 212 -3.14 14.25 -13.32
C VAL A 212 -2.24 15.37 -13.81
N LEU A 213 -1.49 15.94 -12.87
CA LEU A 213 -0.41 16.90 -13.06
C LEU A 213 0.34 16.28 -14.19
N GLN A 214 0.14 16.87 -15.38
CA GLN A 214 0.31 16.23 -16.68
C GLN A 214 1.31 15.12 -16.53
N MET A 215 0.93 13.87 -16.80
CA MET A 215 1.91 12.85 -17.17
C MET A 215 2.84 13.53 -18.17
N GLN A 216 3.95 14.06 -17.65
CA GLN A 216 4.71 15.11 -18.29
C GLN A 216 5.50 14.34 -19.32
N SER A 217 4.92 14.24 -20.51
CA SER A 217 5.53 13.86 -21.77
C SER A 217 6.41 12.61 -21.77
N GLY A 218 6.18 11.67 -20.84
CA GLY A 218 6.57 10.29 -21.08
C GLY A 218 5.64 9.75 -22.15
N PRO A 219 6.14 9.27 -23.31
CA PRO A 219 5.29 8.59 -24.28
C PRO A 219 4.72 7.35 -23.59
N LEU A 220 3.45 7.42 -23.19
CA LEU A 220 2.67 6.24 -22.85
C LEU A 220 2.76 5.27 -24.03
N LYS A 221 2.90 3.98 -23.75
CA LYS A 221 2.88 2.98 -24.80
C LYS A 221 1.55 3.07 -25.57
N PRO A 222 1.54 2.75 -26.87
CA PRO A 222 0.31 2.62 -27.63
C PRO A 222 -0.69 1.71 -26.88
N GLY A 223 -1.92 2.18 -26.70
CA GLY A 223 -2.98 1.46 -25.97
C GLY A 223 -3.05 1.72 -24.46
N GLN A 224 -1.99 2.21 -23.80
CA GLN A 224 -2.05 2.55 -22.37
C GLN A 224 -3.00 3.73 -22.10
N LEU A 225 -3.00 4.72 -22.99
CA LEU A 225 -3.90 5.88 -22.86
C LEU A 225 -5.38 5.46 -22.98
N GLU A 226 -5.69 4.55 -23.89
CA GLU A 226 -7.05 4.02 -24.09
C GLU A 226 -7.47 3.21 -22.86
N ARG A 227 -6.61 2.30 -22.39
CA ARG A 227 -6.86 1.51 -21.17
C ARG A 227 -7.06 2.40 -19.94
N LEU A 228 -6.24 3.43 -19.77
CA LEU A 228 -6.37 4.41 -18.69
C LEU A 228 -7.70 5.18 -18.80
N HIS A 229 -8.06 5.61 -20.00
CA HIS A 229 -9.32 6.31 -20.26
C HIS A 229 -10.54 5.44 -19.93
N ASP A 230 -10.52 4.17 -20.32
CA ASP A 230 -11.60 3.22 -20.02
C ASP A 230 -11.72 2.94 -18.52
N MET A 231 -10.59 2.73 -17.85
CA MET A 231 -10.56 2.58 -16.39
C MET A 231 -11.10 3.83 -15.69
N PHE A 232 -10.69 5.03 -16.14
CA PHE A 232 -11.21 6.29 -15.60
C PHE A 232 -12.70 6.47 -15.85
N LYS A 233 -13.21 6.01 -16.99
CA LYS A 233 -14.64 6.04 -17.29
C LYS A 233 -15.42 5.14 -16.33
N VAL A 234 -14.93 3.92 -16.08
CA VAL A 234 -15.55 2.99 -15.13
C VAL A 234 -15.49 3.55 -13.70
N ALA A 235 -14.33 4.00 -13.26
CA ALA A 235 -14.13 4.59 -11.93
C ALA A 235 -15.01 5.83 -11.72
N LYS A 236 -15.11 6.70 -12.72
CA LYS A 236 -16.00 7.87 -12.68
C LYS A 236 -17.46 7.45 -12.53
N ASN A 237 -17.93 6.49 -13.31
CA ASN A 237 -19.32 6.03 -13.20
C ASN A 237 -19.61 5.48 -11.79
N GLY A 238 -18.67 4.74 -11.20
CA GLY A 238 -18.78 4.25 -9.83
C GLY A 238 -18.81 5.36 -8.79
N TYR A 239 -17.98 6.38 -8.95
CA TYR A 239 -18.00 7.59 -8.11
C TYR A 239 -19.34 8.33 -8.22
N ASP A 240 -19.80 8.61 -9.44
CA ASP A 240 -21.06 9.33 -9.71
C ASP A 240 -22.27 8.57 -9.16
N GLU A 241 -22.27 7.24 -9.22
CA GLU A 241 -23.29 6.38 -8.59
C GLU A 241 -23.23 6.47 -7.06
N ARG A 242 -22.05 6.39 -6.46
CA ARG A 242 -21.88 6.54 -5.01
C ARG A 242 -22.35 7.91 -4.52
N CYS A 243 -22.04 8.98 -5.24
CA CYS A 243 -22.53 10.33 -4.93
C CYS A 243 -24.05 10.42 -5.00
N ARG A 244 -24.69 9.82 -6.02
CA ARG A 244 -26.16 9.76 -6.12
C ARG A 244 -26.77 9.01 -4.95
N ASN A 245 -26.25 7.82 -4.63
CA ASN A 245 -26.73 7.00 -3.51
C ASN A 245 -26.58 7.75 -2.17
N HIS A 246 -25.46 8.44 -1.98
CA HIS A 246 -25.23 9.27 -0.79
C HIS A 246 -26.23 10.42 -0.69
N ALA A 247 -26.52 11.11 -1.80
CA ALA A 247 -27.52 12.18 -1.83
C ALA A 247 -28.95 11.66 -1.58
N GLU A 248 -29.31 10.49 -2.11
CA GLU A 248 -30.60 9.83 -1.85
C GLU A 248 -30.72 9.38 -0.39
N PHE A 249 -29.66 8.83 0.18
CA PHE A 249 -29.60 8.45 1.59
C PHE A 249 -29.73 9.68 2.49
N GLN A 250 -29.01 10.76 2.20
CA GLN A 250 -29.12 12.01 2.95
C GLN A 250 -30.55 12.55 2.92
N ARG A 251 -31.19 12.58 1.75
CA ARG A 251 -32.60 13.00 1.65
C ARG A 251 -33.51 12.12 2.50
N SER A 252 -33.28 10.81 2.49
CA SER A 252 -34.07 9.86 3.30
C SER A 252 -33.88 10.09 4.81
N LEU A 253 -32.67 10.49 5.24
CA LEU A 253 -32.40 10.87 6.63
C LEU A 253 -33.09 12.18 7.00
N ASP A 254 -33.05 13.17 6.12
CA ASP A 254 -33.73 14.45 6.33
C ASP A 254 -35.26 14.27 6.44
N ASP A 255 -35.85 13.45 5.55
CA ASP A 255 -37.27 13.09 5.58
C ASP A 255 -37.63 12.34 6.87
N PHE A 256 -36.77 11.41 7.31
CA PHE A 256 -36.96 10.68 8.56
C PHE A 256 -36.87 11.61 9.79
N GLU A 257 -35.94 12.56 9.79
CA GLU A 257 -35.83 13.57 10.85
C GLU A 257 -37.09 14.43 10.91
N GLU A 258 -37.63 14.86 9.78
CA GLU A 258 -38.89 15.61 9.72
C GLU A 258 -40.06 14.78 10.28
N ASP A 259 -40.21 13.53 9.85
CA ASP A 259 -41.25 12.62 10.33
C ASP A 259 -41.17 12.41 11.84
N MET A 260 -39.97 12.19 12.37
CA MET A 260 -39.72 12.09 13.81
C MET A 260 -40.08 13.39 14.55
N GLY A 261 -39.78 14.54 13.96
CA GLY A 261 -40.19 15.85 14.46
C GLY A 261 -41.72 15.98 14.57
N GLN A 262 -42.44 15.58 13.52
CA GLN A 262 -43.91 15.59 13.50
C GLN A 262 -44.52 14.63 14.53
N ILE A 263 -43.98 13.40 14.64
CA ILE A 263 -44.41 12.41 15.63
C ILE A 263 -44.19 12.94 17.05
N SER A 264 -43.03 13.53 17.33
CA SER A 264 -42.70 14.14 18.62
C SER A 264 -43.67 15.27 18.98
N ASN A 265 -43.99 16.14 18.03
CA ASN A 265 -44.97 17.22 18.22
C ASN A 265 -46.39 16.68 18.51
N LYS A 266 -46.85 15.68 17.75
CA LYS A 266 -48.14 15.01 18.01
C LYS A 266 -48.17 14.38 19.41
N ALA A 267 -47.11 13.65 19.77
CA ALA A 267 -47.00 13.02 21.08
C ALA A 267 -47.02 14.03 22.23
N ARG A 268 -46.38 15.20 22.05
CA ARG A 268 -46.40 16.30 23.02
C ARG A 268 -47.79 16.90 23.18
N ASN A 269 -48.51 17.11 22.08
CA ASN A 269 -49.88 17.63 22.11
C ASN A 269 -50.84 16.67 22.82
N VAL A 270 -50.77 15.37 22.50
CA VAL A 270 -51.56 14.33 23.19
C VAL A 270 -51.25 14.28 24.69
N ALA A 271 -49.97 14.37 25.06
CA ALA A 271 -49.58 14.41 26.47
C ALA A 271 -50.14 15.64 27.20
N LYS A 272 -50.15 16.81 26.53
CA LYS A 272 -50.72 18.04 27.07
C LYS A 272 -52.24 17.92 27.27
N GLU A 273 -52.97 17.40 26.29
CA GLU A 273 -54.42 17.16 26.39
C GLU A 273 -54.78 16.19 27.51
N ILE A 274 -54.03 15.08 27.65
CA ILE A 274 -54.21 14.13 28.76
C ILE A 274 -54.01 14.83 30.10
N HIS A 275 -52.98 15.67 30.22
CA HIS A 275 -52.74 16.43 31.44
C HIS A 275 -53.88 17.40 31.74
N GLU A 276 -54.35 18.17 30.75
CA GLU A 276 -55.46 19.12 30.92
C GLU A 276 -56.73 18.40 31.37
N LYS A 277 -57.09 17.28 30.70
CA LYS A 277 -58.23 16.45 31.07
C LYS A 277 -58.11 15.86 32.47
N LYS A 278 -56.92 15.42 32.87
CA LYS A 278 -56.65 14.93 34.23
C LYS A 278 -56.87 16.04 35.27
N THR A 279 -56.36 17.24 35.02
CA THR A 279 -56.53 18.38 35.92
C THR A 279 -58.01 18.76 36.06
N GLU A 280 -58.76 18.76 34.96
CA GLU A 280 -60.19 19.05 34.96
C GLU A 280 -60.99 18.01 35.76
N ASN A 281 -60.76 16.72 35.51
CA ASN A 281 -61.38 15.65 36.28
C ASN A 281 -61.05 15.76 37.78
N MET A 282 -59.81 16.12 38.13
CA MET A 282 -59.41 16.30 39.53
C MET A 282 -60.18 17.44 40.19
N LYS A 283 -60.38 18.58 39.50
CA LYS A 283 -61.21 19.69 40.01
C LYS A 283 -62.65 19.24 40.27
N GLN A 284 -63.25 18.52 39.32
CA GLN A 284 -64.62 18.00 39.47
C GLN A 284 -64.75 17.08 40.68
N ILE A 285 -63.80 16.17 40.88
CA ILE A 285 -63.75 15.30 42.06
C ILE A 285 -63.61 16.13 43.35
N THR A 286 -62.74 17.13 43.38
CA THR A 286 -62.58 18.01 44.55
C THR A 286 -63.86 18.78 44.87
N THR A 287 -64.56 19.29 43.84
CA THR A 287 -65.85 19.98 44.02
C THR A 287 -66.92 19.04 44.58
N LEU A 288 -67.01 17.81 44.06
CA LEU A 288 -67.93 16.80 44.60
C LEU A 288 -67.62 16.47 46.07
N LEU A 289 -66.33 16.31 46.43
CA LEU A 289 -65.93 16.06 47.81
C LEU A 289 -66.25 17.23 48.76
N GLN A 290 -66.13 18.48 48.29
CA GLN A 290 -66.52 19.66 49.06
C GLN A 290 -68.03 19.67 49.34
N GLN A 291 -68.86 19.37 48.33
CA GLN A 291 -70.31 19.26 48.50
C GLN A 291 -70.68 18.21 49.57
N PHE A 292 -70.04 17.05 49.55
CA PHE A 292 -70.26 16.00 50.56
C PHE A 292 -69.78 16.35 51.97
N THR A 293 -68.95 17.38 52.15
CA THR A 293 -68.44 17.78 53.46
C THR A 293 -69.28 18.90 54.10
N GLU A 294 -70.08 19.62 53.31
CA GLU A 294 -70.93 20.71 53.77
C GLU A 294 -72.36 20.25 54.15
N ASP A 295 -72.79 19.09 53.63
CA ASP A 295 -74.04 18.39 54.00
C ASP A 295 -73.86 17.49 55.24
#